data_AF-A0A7C2G3U0-F1
#
_entry.id   AF-A0A7C2G3U0-F1
#
_cell.length_a   1.000
_cell.length_b   1.000
_cell.length_c   1.000
_cell.angle_alpha   90.00
_cell.angle_beta   90.00
_cell.angle_gamma   90.00
#
_symmetry.space_group_name_H-M   'P 1'
#
loop_
_entity.id
_entity.type
_entity.pdbx_description
1 polymer ?
#
loop_
_entity_poly.entity_id
_entity_poly.type
_entity_poly.pdbx_seq_one_letter_code
_entity_poly.pdbx_strand_id
1 'polypeptide(L)'
;MTIFLRRNEMSDAQIFQVFSLVYISVGIGMVINPEFYKNMFADFVERPAVLYLGGVTALVVGYLLVAFHNTWTADLSVIITVLGWMALVKGVVIFVCPKHMIRLMKGLVEKKNFMKIEAIVAIVAGVVFVWLGFCPESPIL
;
A
#
# COMPACT_ATOMS: atom_id res chain seq x y z
N MET A 1 31.59 11.44 -0.50
CA MET A 1 30.92 10.12 -0.45
C MET A 1 29.81 10.06 0.62
N THR A 2 29.87 10.88 1.67
CA THR A 2 28.87 10.93 2.76
C THR A 2 27.58 11.67 2.41
N ILE A 3 27.61 12.64 1.47
CA ILE A 3 26.43 13.45 1.10
C ILE A 3 25.44 12.66 0.21
N PHE A 4 25.91 11.69 -0.57
CA PHE A 4 25.07 10.92 -1.48
C PHE A 4 24.28 9.81 -0.76
N LEU A 5 24.86 9.20 0.28
CA LEU A 5 24.18 8.22 1.13
C LEU A 5 23.04 8.88 1.92
N ARG A 6 23.30 10.04 2.52
CA ARG A 6 22.31 10.82 3.28
C ARG A 6 21.06 11.21 2.50
N ARG A 7 21.14 11.33 1.17
CA ARG A 7 20.02 11.75 0.31
C ARG A 7 19.02 10.61 0.05
N ASN A 8 19.49 9.36 0.01
CA ASN A 8 18.61 8.20 -0.20
C ASN A 8 17.86 7.85 1.09
N GLU A 9 18.53 7.92 2.26
CA GLU A 9 17.95 7.69 3.59
C GLU A 9 16.74 8.60 3.87
N MET A 10 16.83 9.89 3.50
CA MET A 10 15.73 10.84 3.69
C MET A 10 14.50 10.55 2.82
N SER A 11 14.68 9.92 1.65
CA SER A 11 13.58 9.61 0.72
C SER A 11 12.83 8.35 1.15
N ASP A 12 13.55 7.32 1.62
CA ASP A 12 12.96 6.06 2.09
C ASP A 12 12.11 6.29 3.35
N ALA A 13 12.65 7.03 4.32
CA ALA A 13 11.93 7.38 5.54
C ALA A 13 10.63 8.15 5.22
N GLN A 14 10.67 9.12 4.30
CA GLN A 14 9.48 9.87 3.86
C GLN A 14 8.41 8.96 3.23
N ILE A 15 8.82 7.94 2.46
CA ILE A 15 7.88 6.96 1.93
C ILE A 15 7.20 6.19 3.06
N PHE A 16 7.96 5.69 4.03
CA PHE A 16 7.38 5.01 5.20
C PHE A 16 6.48 5.93 6.01
N GLN A 17 6.84 7.21 6.18
CA GLN A 17 5.98 8.19 6.85
C GLN A 17 4.63 8.34 6.14
N VAL A 18 4.61 8.55 4.82
CA VAL A 18 3.37 8.66 4.04
C VAL A 18 2.54 7.37 4.13
N PHE A 19 3.18 6.21 3.94
CA PHE A 19 2.51 4.92 4.03
C PHE A 19 1.94 4.70 5.44
N SER A 20 2.67 5.07 6.49
CA SER A 20 2.19 4.95 7.87
C SER A 20 0.92 5.77 8.11
N LEU A 21 0.89 7.03 7.66
CA LEU A 21 -0.26 7.92 7.82
C LEU A 21 -1.48 7.35 7.09
N VAL A 22 -1.31 6.89 5.85
CA VAL A 22 -2.38 6.28 5.07
C VAL A 22 -2.90 5.00 5.75
N TYR A 23 -2.01 4.08 6.13
CA TYR A 23 -2.40 2.78 6.66
C TYR A 23 -3.04 2.88 8.05
N ILE A 24 -2.52 3.73 8.93
CA ILE A 24 -3.12 3.98 10.25
C ILE A 24 -4.48 4.65 10.09
N SER A 25 -4.60 5.71 9.28
CA SER A 25 -5.88 6.41 9.10
C SER A 25 -6.95 5.50 8.50
N VAL A 26 -6.61 4.70 7.49
CA VAL A 26 -7.53 3.74 6.87
C VAL A 26 -7.90 2.64 7.87
N GLY A 27 -6.93 2.05 8.55
CA GLY A 27 -7.17 0.97 9.52
C GLY A 27 -8.05 1.41 10.70
N ILE A 28 -7.77 2.57 11.29
CA ILE A 28 -8.64 3.18 12.32
C ILE A 28 -10.03 3.46 11.74
N GLY A 29 -10.10 4.03 10.54
CA GLY A 29 -11.36 4.29 9.85
C GLY A 29 -12.21 3.03 9.67
N MET A 30 -11.60 1.90 9.29
CA MET A 30 -12.27 0.61 9.14
C MET A 30 -12.80 0.07 10.47
N VAL A 31 -12.07 0.27 11.57
CA VAL A 31 -12.52 -0.14 12.92
C VAL A 31 -13.69 0.71 13.40
N ILE A 32 -13.64 2.03 13.20
CA ILE A 32 -14.68 2.96 13.65
C ILE A 32 -15.93 2.88 12.77
N ASN A 33 -15.77 2.72 11.45
CA ASN A 33 -16.84 2.79 10.46
C ASN A 33 -16.90 1.55 9.54
N PRO A 34 -17.08 0.34 10.08
CA PRO A 34 -16.95 -0.90 9.32
C PRO A 34 -17.96 -1.02 8.16
N GLU A 35 -19.22 -0.60 8.35
CA GLU A 35 -20.24 -0.71 7.30
C GLU A 35 -19.97 0.25 6.14
N PHE A 36 -19.41 1.44 6.42
CA PHE A 36 -18.99 2.39 5.39
C PHE A 36 -17.90 1.78 4.50
N TYR A 37 -16.84 1.25 5.10
CA TYR A 37 -15.76 0.64 4.33
C TYR A 37 -16.23 -0.60 3.57
N LYS A 38 -17.10 -1.42 4.17
CA LYS A 38 -17.69 -2.58 3.50
C LYS A 38 -18.44 -2.19 2.23
N ASN A 39 -19.30 -1.18 2.30
CA ASN A 39 -20.03 -0.67 1.14
C ASN A 39 -19.08 -0.02 0.11
N MET A 40 -18.08 0.73 0.57
CA MET A 40 -17.07 1.35 -0.29
C MET A 40 -16.30 0.30 -1.11
N PHE A 41 -15.89 -0.83 -0.50
CA PHE A 41 -15.23 -1.92 -1.23
C PHE A 41 -16.17 -2.61 -2.22
N ALA A 42 -17.45 -2.79 -1.88
CA ALA A 42 -18.43 -3.32 -2.83
C ALA A 42 -18.58 -2.39 -4.05
N ASP A 43 -18.76 -1.09 -3.81
CA ASP A 43 -18.83 -0.05 -4.85
C ASP A 43 -17.57 -0.02 -5.74
N PHE A 44 -16.38 -0.16 -5.14
CA PHE A 44 -15.11 -0.18 -5.87
C PHE A 44 -15.06 -1.28 -6.93
N VAL A 45 -15.64 -2.44 -6.61
CA VAL A 45 -15.64 -3.62 -7.49
C VAL A 45 -16.75 -3.57 -8.53
N GLU A 46 -17.85 -2.88 -8.24
CA GLU A 46 -19.01 -2.77 -9.12
C GLU A 46 -18.92 -1.62 -10.13
N ARG A 47 -18.12 -0.58 -9.85
CA ARG A 47 -18.01 0.62 -10.69
C ARG A 47 -16.73 0.60 -11.53
N PRO A 48 -16.82 0.37 -12.86
CA PRO A 48 -15.64 0.27 -13.73
C PRO A 48 -14.74 1.51 -13.72
N ALA A 49 -15.34 2.71 -13.61
CA ALA A 49 -14.58 3.97 -13.55
C ALA A 49 -13.71 4.06 -12.28
N VAL A 50 -14.26 3.63 -11.13
CA VAL A 50 -13.52 3.63 -9.85
C VAL A 50 -12.40 2.59 -9.89
N LEU A 51 -12.69 1.40 -10.42
CA LEU A 51 -11.68 0.36 -10.62
C LEU A 51 -10.55 0.84 -11.54
N TYR A 52 -10.89 1.50 -12.65
CA TYR A 52 -9.91 2.05 -13.58
C TYR A 52 -9.03 3.11 -12.91
N LEU A 53 -9.62 4.07 -12.20
CA LEU A 53 -8.87 5.09 -11.45
C LEU A 53 -7.97 4.46 -10.38
N GLY A 54 -8.46 3.45 -9.66
CA GLY A 54 -7.65 2.68 -8.73
C GLY A 54 -6.47 1.97 -9.41
N GLY A 55 -6.67 1.47 -10.64
CA GLY A 55 -5.62 0.92 -11.48
C GLY A 55 -4.58 1.96 -11.90
N VAL A 56 -5.01 3.16 -12.31
CA VAL A 56 -4.11 4.28 -12.66
C VAL A 56 -3.26 4.64 -11.45
N THR A 57 -3.88 4.85 -10.30
CA THR A 57 -3.18 5.21 -9.06
C THR A 57 -2.19 4.12 -8.66
N ALA A 58 -2.58 2.85 -8.68
CA ALA A 58 -1.70 1.73 -8.35
C ALA A 58 -0.50 1.62 -9.30
N LEU A 59 -0.74 1.78 -10.61
CA LEU A 59 0.32 1.73 -11.62
C LEU A 59 1.32 2.87 -11.45
N VAL A 60 0.83 4.11 -11.31
CA VAL A 60 1.68 5.31 -11.18
C VAL A 60 2.48 5.26 -9.89
N VAL A 61 1.83 5.01 -8.74
CA VAL A 61 2.53 4.92 -7.45
C VAL A 61 3.53 3.76 -7.48
N GLY A 62 3.13 2.59 -7.97
CA GLY A 62 4.02 1.43 -8.08
C GLY A 62 5.23 1.69 -8.96
N TYR A 63 5.03 2.33 -10.12
CA TYR A 63 6.12 2.72 -11.01
C TYR A 63 7.08 3.68 -10.32
N LEU A 64 6.58 4.72 -9.65
CA LEU A 64 7.44 5.68 -8.94
C LEU A 64 8.29 4.99 -7.87
N LEU A 65 7.69 4.09 -7.08
CA LEU A 65 8.44 3.33 -6.07
C LEU A 65 9.51 2.44 -6.72
N VAL A 66 9.20 1.72 -7.80
CA VAL A 66 10.20 0.88 -8.49
C VAL A 66 11.27 1.73 -9.17
N ALA A 67 10.92 2.86 -9.78
CA ALA A 67 11.87 3.70 -10.50
C ALA A 67 12.89 4.35 -9.56
N PHE A 68 12.48 4.74 -8.35
CA PHE A 68 13.33 5.48 -7.41
C PHE A 68 13.86 4.63 -6.24
N HIS A 69 13.23 3.50 -5.92
CA HIS A 69 13.50 2.70 -4.72
C HIS A 69 13.53 1.17 -5.00
N ASN A 70 14.06 0.74 -6.14
CA ASN A 70 14.22 -0.68 -6.47
C ASN A 70 15.58 -1.22 -5.98
N THR A 71 15.64 -1.51 -4.68
CA THR A 71 16.81 -2.02 -3.98
C THR A 71 16.52 -3.42 -3.44
N TRP A 72 17.29 -4.41 -3.88
CA TRP A 72 17.19 -5.79 -3.41
C TRP A 72 18.26 -6.11 -2.35
N THR A 73 18.65 -5.11 -1.58
CA THR A 73 19.56 -5.22 -0.45
C THR A 73 18.86 -5.88 0.73
N ALA A 74 19.63 -6.49 1.63
CA ALA A 74 19.10 -7.18 2.82
C ALA A 74 18.76 -6.22 3.97
N ASP A 75 18.43 -4.96 3.67
CA ASP A 75 17.95 -3.96 4.61
C ASP A 75 16.42 -3.85 4.54
N LEU A 76 15.81 -3.00 5.37
CA LEU A 76 14.35 -2.86 5.41
C LEU A 76 13.80 -1.98 4.27
N SER A 77 14.63 -1.32 3.46
CA SER A 77 14.18 -0.59 2.27
C SER A 77 13.66 -1.53 1.19
N VAL A 78 14.03 -2.83 1.22
CA VAL A 78 13.44 -3.87 0.35
C VAL A 78 11.91 -3.95 0.47
N ILE A 79 11.34 -3.55 1.61
CA ILE A 79 9.88 -3.48 1.80
C ILE A 79 9.27 -2.49 0.79
N ILE A 80 9.90 -1.34 0.57
CA ILE A 80 9.46 -0.34 -0.41
C ILE A 80 9.49 -0.93 -1.82
N THR A 81 10.57 -1.65 -2.16
CA THR A 81 10.70 -2.32 -3.45
C THR A 81 9.58 -3.32 -3.68
N VAL A 82 9.29 -4.18 -2.69
CA VAL A 82 8.23 -5.18 -2.77
C VAL A 82 6.85 -4.51 -2.90
N LEU A 83 6.56 -3.47 -2.10
CA LEU A 83 5.32 -2.70 -2.21
C LEU A 83 5.17 -2.04 -3.58
N GLY A 84 6.25 -1.48 -4.12
CA GLY A 84 6.30 -0.88 -5.45
C GLY A 84 5.96 -1.87 -6.55
N TRP A 85 6.61 -3.03 -6.56
CA TRP A 85 6.33 -4.08 -7.54
C TRP A 85 4.90 -4.63 -7.41
N MET A 86 4.40 -4.86 -6.19
CA MET A 86 3.01 -5.30 -5.98
C MET A 86 2.00 -4.28 -6.51
N ALA A 87 2.19 -2.99 -6.23
CA ALA A 87 1.32 -1.92 -6.71
C ALA A 87 1.38 -1.80 -8.24
N LEU A 88 2.59 -1.86 -8.82
CA LEU A 88 2.81 -1.80 -10.27
C LEU A 88 2.09 -2.96 -10.98
N VAL A 89 2.32 -4.20 -10.53
CA VAL A 89 1.66 -5.39 -11.09
C VAL A 89 0.15 -5.30 -10.91
N LYS A 90 -0.36 -4.87 -9.75
CA LYS A 90 -1.79 -4.67 -9.52
C LYS A 90 -2.40 -3.71 -10.55
N GLY A 91 -1.74 -2.58 -10.81
CA GLY A 91 -2.17 -1.61 -11.82
C GLY A 91 -2.23 -2.22 -13.22
N VAL A 92 -1.19 -2.94 -13.64
CA VAL A 92 -1.16 -3.65 -14.93
C VAL A 92 -2.29 -4.67 -15.02
N VAL A 93 -2.49 -5.49 -13.99
CA VAL A 93 -3.54 -6.53 -13.97
C VAL A 93 -4.94 -5.91 -14.06
N ILE A 94 -5.18 -4.75 -13.42
CA ILE A 94 -6.47 -4.05 -13.54
C ILE A 94 -6.75 -3.66 -15.00
N PHE A 95 -5.76 -3.20 -15.75
CA PHE A 95 -5.95 -2.78 -17.14
C PHE A 95 -5.99 -3.94 -18.13
N VAL A 96 -5.11 -4.92 -17.97
CA VAL A 96 -5.01 -6.05 -18.91
C VAL A 96 -6.09 -7.10 -18.63
N CYS A 97 -6.39 -7.33 -17.35
CA CYS A 97 -7.25 -8.43 -16.87
C CYS A 97 -8.31 -7.96 -15.85
N PRO A 98 -9.13 -6.91 -16.13
CA PRO A 98 -10.05 -6.32 -15.14
C PRO A 98 -11.04 -7.32 -14.56
N LYS A 99 -11.56 -8.26 -15.38
CA LYS A 99 -12.50 -9.30 -14.93
C LYS A 99 -11.88 -10.25 -13.90
N HIS A 100 -10.58 -10.56 -14.01
CA HIS A 100 -9.87 -11.39 -13.03
C HIS A 100 -9.73 -10.64 -11.70
N MET A 101 -9.37 -9.36 -11.75
CA MET A 101 -9.27 -8.54 -10.54
C MET A 101 -10.63 -8.38 -9.84
N ILE A 102 -11.70 -8.12 -10.60
CA ILE A 102 -13.07 -8.04 -10.06
C ILE A 102 -13.43 -9.35 -9.34
N ARG A 103 -13.21 -10.50 -9.97
CA ARG A 103 -13.52 -11.80 -9.37
C ARG A 103 -12.74 -12.02 -8.07
N LEU A 104 -11.45 -11.68 -8.06
CA LEU A 104 -10.59 -11.81 -6.89
C LEU A 104 -11.08 -10.92 -5.74
N MET A 105 -11.38 -9.64 -6.01
CA MET A 105 -11.85 -8.72 -4.98
C MET A 105 -13.23 -9.11 -4.43
N LYS A 106 -14.18 -9.53 -5.28
CA LYS A 106 -15.49 -10.03 -4.81
C LYS A 106 -15.32 -11.21 -3.85
N GLY A 107 -14.51 -12.20 -4.24
CA GLY A 107 -14.25 -13.38 -3.41
C GLY A 107 -13.52 -13.07 -2.09
N LEU A 108 -12.80 -11.94 -2.00
CA LEU A 108 -12.23 -11.46 -0.73
C LEU A 108 -13.29 -10.76 0.12
N VAL A 109 -14.03 -9.81 -0.45
CA VAL A 109 -15.03 -8.98 0.25
C VAL A 109 -16.19 -9.83 0.81
N GLU A 110 -16.57 -10.91 0.13
CA GLU A 110 -17.63 -11.82 0.58
C GLU A 110 -17.23 -12.64 1.83
N LYS A 111 -15.95 -12.72 2.19
CA LYS A 111 -15.52 -13.45 3.39
C LYS A 111 -15.91 -12.68 4.65
N LYS A 112 -16.62 -13.36 5.56
CA LYS A 112 -17.13 -12.80 6.84
C LYS A 112 -16.11 -12.00 7.65
N ASN A 113 -14.84 -12.42 7.64
CA ASN A 113 -13.78 -11.80 8.44
C ASN A 113 -12.87 -10.85 7.64
N PHE A 114 -13.10 -10.65 6.34
CA PHE A 114 -12.21 -9.87 5.49
C PHE A 114 -11.98 -8.45 6.02
N MET A 115 -13.05 -7.71 6.32
CA MET A 115 -12.93 -6.33 6.82
C MET A 115 -12.16 -6.23 8.15
N LYS A 116 -12.34 -7.21 9.05
CA LYS A 116 -11.61 -7.25 10.31
C LYS A 116 -10.13 -7.57 10.09
N ILE A 117 -9.83 -8.54 9.23
CA ILE A 117 -8.45 -8.92 8.90
C ILE A 117 -7.75 -7.74 8.21
N GLU A 118 -8.39 -7.11 7.23
CA GLU A 118 -7.84 -5.97 6.51
C GLU A 118 -7.56 -4.79 7.45
N ALA A 119 -8.48 -4.49 8.37
CA ALA A 119 -8.25 -3.44 9.37
C ALA A 119 -7.05 -3.74 10.28
N ILE A 120 -6.93 -4.98 10.76
CA ILE A 120 -5.79 -5.42 11.60
C ILE A 120 -4.49 -5.32 10.80
N VAL A 121 -4.47 -5.83 9.58
CA VAL A 121 -3.29 -5.77 8.69
C VAL A 121 -2.91 -4.31 8.43
N ALA A 122 -3.88 -3.44 8.13
CA ALA A 122 -3.64 -2.03 7.89
C ALA A 122 -3.02 -1.33 9.11
N ILE A 123 -3.57 -1.57 10.31
CA ILE A 123 -3.05 -0.98 11.55
C ILE A 123 -1.64 -1.51 11.85
N VAL A 124 -1.42 -2.83 11.77
CA VAL A 124 -0.12 -3.43 12.07
C VAL A 124 0.95 -2.94 11.08
N ALA A 125 0.66 -2.95 9.78
CA ALA A 125 1.56 -2.41 8.76
C ALA A 125 1.83 -0.92 9.00
N GLY A 126 0.78 -0.15 9.32
CA GLY A 126 0.90 1.27 9.65
C GLY A 126 1.83 1.53 10.84
N VAL A 127 1.71 0.77 11.93
CA VAL A 127 2.59 0.86 13.11
C VAL A 127 4.03 0.50 12.77
N VAL A 128 4.24 -0.55 11.97
CA VAL A 128 5.59 -0.90 11.49
C VAL A 128 6.18 0.24 10.68
N PHE A 129 5.41 0.86 9.79
CA PHE A 129 5.86 2.01 9.01
C PHE A 129 6.09 3.26 9.84
N VAL A 130 5.36 3.46 10.95
CA VAL A 130 5.68 4.54 11.91
C VAL A 130 7.06 4.32 12.50
N TRP A 131 7.36 3.11 12.96
CA TRP A 131 8.67 2.79 13.53
C TRP A 131 9.79 3.00 12.50
N LEU A 132 9.59 2.55 11.25
CA LEU A 132 10.56 2.75 10.17
C LEU A 132 10.73 4.21 9.77
N GLY A 133 9.65 4.97 9.63
CA GLY A 133 9.70 6.32 9.06
C GLY A 133 9.99 7.44 10.05
N PHE A 134 9.59 7.31 11.33
CA PHE A 134 9.68 8.39 12.31
C PHE A 134 10.64 8.13 13.47
N CYS A 135 11.03 6.87 13.72
CA CYS A 135 11.86 6.55 14.89
C CYS A 135 13.35 6.67 14.56
N PRO A 136 14.15 7.47 15.30
CA PRO A 136 15.59 7.61 15.05
C PRO A 136 16.39 6.31 15.18
N GLU A 137 15.87 5.32 15.91
CA GLU A 137 16.49 3.99 16.08
C GLU A 137 16.17 3.03 14.91
N SER A 138 15.42 3.49 13.90
CA SER A 138 15.09 2.66 12.75
C SER A 138 16.34 2.28 11.97
N PRO A 139 16.44 1.05 11.45
CA PRO A 139 17.62 0.58 10.74
C PRO A 139 17.73 1.12 9.30
N ILE A 140 16.82 2.02 8.88
CA ILE A 140 16.83 2.68 7.58
C ILE A 140 17.29 4.16 7.66
N LEU A 141 17.47 4.69 8.88
CA LEU A 141 17.90 6.06 9.17
C LEU A 141 19.36 6.13 9.60
#